data_AF-M5C859-F1
#
_entry.id   AF-M5C859-F1
#
_cell.length_a   1.000
_cell.length_b   1.000
_cell.length_c   1.000
_cell.angle_alpha   90.00
_cell.angle_beta   90.00
_cell.angle_gamma   90.00
#
_symmetry.space_group_name_H-M   'P 1'
#
loop_
_entity.id
_entity.type
_entity.pdbx_description
1 polymer ?
#
loop_
_entity_poly.entity_id
_entity_poly.type
_entity_poly.pdbx_seq_one_letter_code
_entity_poly.pdbx_strand_id
1 'polypeptide(L)'
;MEVSEFQNLPDPDNPPKEMAYFREWKRTWRRPNSSPVNVQENYAALDADLKNKSKTQRGEWEKGSWAQLTNDVANMFSFPVDLPPELYANAWDEFSNTTFQSGRKDSKNHSVFHSPFVQHATPIEQPHNRVHLIVGGLGHMGDNDTAGFDPIFYLHHCNVDRLISFWEQIFPYYVPGTDGYLDVDGETRVPFSQAGGTYIETPSQTVDSETPLMPFRKSDNTYWTLKDTHLLRLTKENNDPRIVQNKYYTYNPIAGVELATDDKVLPVKDREIQRGILQRHFGYNPVKVVKKNPKISFSAFSVESPSSYDTQEEVDLPAGASELEDFRQFLVEVSLSPQYHNSSYTLNLTVGTDNNHLDIGAVSVLGRGQSAGCGNCQAKRAANARVRGVIQIPYEAIVGILQARYTEPPSSEVEVTADDTSALSTEKLVRDLRLSIGSYVDLPSGKLHSELSKKVGMSESGNKGNDAAPSIRLLSCRVHKIDVGDKGEPSFGFHDWQNHGSVIGTWEKSASGGE
;
A
#
# COMPACT_ATOMS: atom_id res chain seq x y z
N MET A 1 -43.62 16.49 6.00
CA MET A 1 -42.47 17.28 5.53
C MET A 1 -42.12 16.75 4.17
N GLU A 2 -42.23 17.61 3.17
CA GLU A 2 -42.07 17.28 1.76
C GLU A 2 -40.68 16.73 1.46
N VAL A 3 -40.66 15.75 0.55
CA VAL A 3 -39.47 15.16 -0.04
C VAL A 3 -38.91 16.19 -1.04
N SER A 4 -37.86 16.92 -0.67
CA SER A 4 -37.11 17.74 -1.62
C SER A 4 -35.98 16.91 -2.22
N GLU A 5 -36.07 16.74 -3.53
CA GLU A 5 -35.17 16.01 -4.41
C GLU A 5 -33.71 16.48 -4.35
N PHE A 6 -32.81 15.55 -4.68
CA PHE A 6 -31.46 15.70 -5.25
C PHE A 6 -31.03 17.11 -5.63
N GLN A 7 -29.77 17.46 -5.29
CA GLN A 7 -28.78 18.13 -6.17
C GLN A 7 -27.55 18.56 -5.33
N ASN A 8 -26.51 17.73 -5.27
CA ASN A 8 -25.15 18.28 -5.38
C ASN A 8 -24.82 18.24 -6.87
N LEU A 9 -25.44 19.13 -7.64
CA LEU A 9 -24.87 19.48 -8.93
C LEU A 9 -23.57 20.25 -8.66
N PRO A 10 -22.58 20.15 -9.56
CA PRO A 10 -21.48 21.10 -9.54
C PRO A 10 -22.04 22.54 -9.47
N ASP A 11 -21.34 23.42 -8.75
CA ASP A 11 -21.68 24.83 -8.68
C ASP A 11 -21.96 25.35 -10.11
N PRO A 12 -23.20 25.76 -10.43
CA PRO A 12 -23.54 26.19 -11.78
C PRO A 12 -22.76 27.45 -12.18
N ASP A 13 -22.25 28.21 -11.21
CA ASP A 13 -21.45 29.40 -11.44
C ASP A 13 -19.95 29.07 -11.65
N ASN A 14 -19.51 27.84 -11.35
CA ASN A 14 -18.14 27.38 -11.57
C ASN A 14 -18.05 25.83 -11.73
N PRO A 15 -18.49 25.25 -12.86
CA PRO A 15 -18.47 23.80 -13.04
C PRO A 15 -17.04 23.25 -13.13
N PRO A 16 -16.76 22.05 -12.58
CA PRO A 16 -15.45 21.42 -12.72
C PRO A 16 -15.15 21.24 -14.21
N LYS A 17 -13.96 21.69 -14.62
CA LYS A 17 -13.55 21.69 -16.04
C LYS A 17 -13.57 20.30 -16.68
N GLU A 18 -13.51 19.23 -15.88
CA GLU A 18 -13.63 17.84 -16.31
C GLU A 18 -14.43 17.02 -15.30
N MET A 19 -15.35 16.18 -15.79
CA MET A 19 -16.18 15.32 -14.96
C MET A 19 -16.60 14.04 -15.68
N ALA A 20 -17.06 13.06 -14.90
CA ALA A 20 -17.73 11.89 -15.43
C ALA A 20 -19.22 12.20 -15.72
N TYR A 21 -19.77 11.59 -16.78
CA TYR A 21 -21.16 11.78 -17.20
C TYR A 21 -21.96 10.48 -17.05
N PHE A 22 -21.90 9.87 -15.85
CA PHE A 22 -22.51 8.57 -15.56
C PHE A 22 -24.02 8.53 -15.83
N ARG A 23 -24.72 9.67 -15.72
CA ARG A 23 -26.16 9.77 -15.99
C ARG A 23 -26.45 9.72 -17.50
N GLU A 24 -25.60 10.35 -18.31
CA GLU A 24 -25.79 10.48 -19.75
C GLU A 24 -25.26 9.25 -20.51
N TRP A 25 -24.23 8.60 -19.96
CA TRP A 25 -23.61 7.41 -20.57
C TRP A 25 -24.55 6.21 -20.53
N LYS A 26 -24.84 5.64 -21.71
CA LYS A 26 -25.71 4.47 -21.87
C LYS A 26 -24.97 3.13 -21.78
N ARG A 27 -23.66 3.16 -21.53
CA ARG A 27 -22.78 2.00 -21.40
C ARG A 27 -21.58 2.35 -20.51
N THR A 28 -20.86 1.34 -20.05
CA THR A 28 -19.60 1.56 -19.33
C THR A 28 -18.49 2.06 -20.25
N TRP A 29 -17.59 2.85 -19.68
CA TRP A 29 -16.45 3.47 -20.35
C TRP A 29 -15.20 3.34 -19.48
N ARG A 30 -14.06 3.11 -20.13
CA ARG A 30 -12.74 3.01 -19.51
C ARG A 30 -11.83 4.12 -20.01
N ARG A 31 -11.28 4.90 -19.07
CA ARG A 31 -10.54 6.15 -19.31
C ARG A 31 -11.19 7.04 -20.40
N PRO A 32 -12.48 7.39 -20.25
CA PRO A 32 -13.14 8.28 -21.20
C PRO A 32 -12.56 9.70 -21.11
N ASN A 33 -12.65 10.44 -22.21
CA ASN A 33 -12.61 11.90 -22.16
C ASN A 33 -13.85 12.46 -21.41
N SER A 34 -13.73 13.68 -20.89
CA SER A 34 -14.85 14.40 -20.27
C SER A 34 -15.86 14.88 -21.33
N SER A 35 -16.80 14.01 -21.72
CA SER A 35 -17.89 14.35 -22.65
C SER A 35 -19.18 13.55 -22.36
N PRO A 36 -20.37 14.16 -22.46
CA PRO A 36 -21.64 13.44 -22.34
C PRO A 36 -22.05 12.68 -23.60
N VAL A 37 -21.53 13.06 -24.78
CA VAL A 37 -21.99 12.56 -26.09
C VAL A 37 -20.87 11.95 -26.92
N ASN A 38 -19.77 12.68 -27.12
CA ASN A 38 -18.66 12.26 -27.97
C ASN A 38 -17.58 11.58 -27.12
N VAL A 39 -17.97 10.49 -26.47
CA VAL A 39 -17.14 9.76 -25.52
C VAL A 39 -16.15 8.86 -26.26
N GLN A 40 -14.88 8.95 -25.90
CA GLN A 40 -13.77 8.19 -26.46
C GLN A 40 -12.92 7.61 -25.33
N GLU A 41 -12.66 6.31 -25.40
CA GLU A 41 -11.80 5.60 -24.45
C GLU A 41 -10.33 5.78 -24.83
N ASN A 42 -9.47 5.99 -23.83
CA ASN A 42 -8.03 6.09 -24.04
C ASN A 42 -7.29 4.80 -23.68
N TYR A 43 -7.50 3.75 -24.48
CA TYR A 43 -6.78 2.48 -24.32
C TYR A 43 -5.27 2.60 -24.58
N ALA A 44 -4.83 3.61 -25.36
CA ALA A 44 -3.40 3.82 -25.60
C ALA A 44 -2.67 4.25 -24.32
N ALA A 45 -3.24 5.19 -23.55
CA ALA A 45 -2.70 5.58 -22.26
C ALA A 45 -2.80 4.45 -21.23
N LEU A 46 -3.93 3.70 -21.22
CA LEU A 46 -4.06 2.49 -20.39
C LEU A 46 -2.95 1.47 -20.70
N ASP A 47 -2.71 1.17 -21.98
CA ASP A 47 -1.64 0.25 -22.40
C ASP A 47 -0.26 0.77 -22.02
N ALA A 48 -0.04 2.09 -22.10
CA ALA A 48 1.22 2.70 -21.73
C ALA A 48 1.51 2.54 -20.22
N ASP A 49 0.50 2.77 -19.37
CA ASP A 49 0.62 2.56 -17.92
C ASP A 49 0.91 1.08 -17.63
N LEU A 50 0.10 0.16 -18.16
CA LEU A 50 0.21 -1.28 -17.91
C LEU A 50 1.44 -1.95 -18.53
N LYS A 51 2.00 -1.42 -19.63
CA LYS A 51 3.22 -1.97 -20.24
C LYS A 51 4.48 -1.20 -19.86
N ASN A 52 4.38 -0.30 -18.88
CA ASN A 52 5.52 0.46 -18.39
C ASN A 52 6.24 1.22 -19.52
N LYS A 53 5.47 1.80 -20.45
CA LYS A 53 5.99 2.50 -21.64
C LYS A 53 6.16 4.01 -21.44
N SER A 54 6.16 4.52 -20.21
CA SER A 54 6.49 5.93 -19.99
C SER A 54 7.96 6.15 -20.32
N LYS A 55 8.23 6.57 -21.56
CA LYS A 55 9.54 7.02 -21.99
C LYS A 55 9.85 8.35 -21.31
N THR A 56 10.38 8.34 -20.09
CA THR A 56 11.17 9.47 -19.62
C THR A 56 12.57 9.32 -20.22
N GLN A 57 13.01 10.31 -20.98
CA GLN A 57 14.33 10.30 -21.59
C GLN A 57 15.40 10.44 -20.49
N ARG A 58 16.24 9.41 -20.29
CA ARG A 58 17.71 9.43 -20.02
C ARG A 58 18.17 8.32 -19.04
N GLY A 59 19.05 7.43 -19.52
CA GLY A 59 19.88 6.52 -18.71
C GLY A 59 19.16 5.27 -18.20
N GLU A 60 19.86 4.15 -18.07
CA GLU A 60 19.34 2.81 -17.79
C GLU A 60 18.62 2.67 -16.43
N TRP A 61 17.36 3.12 -16.32
CA TRP A 61 16.45 2.71 -15.24
C TRP A 61 14.99 2.64 -15.76
N GLU A 62 14.52 1.45 -16.14
CA GLU A 62 13.11 1.23 -16.52
C GLU A 62 12.31 0.61 -15.34
N LYS A 63 11.62 1.43 -14.55
CA LYS A 63 10.56 1.02 -13.60
C LYS A 63 9.40 2.02 -13.66
N GLY A 64 8.16 1.52 -13.64
CA GLY A 64 6.93 2.30 -13.73
C GLY A 64 5.71 1.44 -13.43
N SER A 65 4.50 1.89 -13.79
CA SER A 65 3.27 1.52 -13.07
C SER A 65 2.97 0.01 -12.92
N TRP A 66 3.33 -0.83 -13.91
CA TRP A 66 3.15 -2.28 -13.80
C TRP A 66 4.19 -2.96 -12.91
N ALA A 67 5.47 -2.63 -13.07
CA ALA A 67 6.53 -3.17 -12.22
C ALA A 67 6.33 -2.75 -10.76
N GLN A 68 5.83 -1.53 -10.55
CA GLN A 68 5.40 -1.02 -9.25
C GLN A 68 4.24 -1.85 -8.69
N LEU A 69 3.16 -2.02 -9.47
CA LEU A 69 1.99 -2.80 -9.05
C LEU A 69 2.35 -4.24 -8.68
N THR A 70 3.25 -4.88 -9.44
CA THR A 70 3.71 -6.22 -9.08
C THR A 70 4.56 -6.21 -7.81
N ASN A 71 5.43 -5.21 -7.62
CA ASN A 71 6.21 -5.10 -6.39
C ASN A 71 5.32 -4.86 -5.15
N ASP A 72 4.24 -4.07 -5.29
CA ASP A 72 3.22 -3.92 -4.26
C ASP A 72 2.60 -5.26 -3.86
N VAL A 73 2.31 -6.12 -4.85
CA VAL A 73 1.83 -7.49 -4.60
C VAL A 73 2.90 -8.34 -3.91
N ALA A 74 4.17 -8.22 -4.28
CA ALA A 74 5.25 -8.91 -3.58
C ALA A 74 5.33 -8.49 -2.10
N ASN A 75 5.14 -7.20 -1.83
CA ASN A 75 5.25 -6.61 -0.49
C ASN A 75 4.10 -7.00 0.44
N MET A 76 2.96 -7.49 -0.08
CA MET A 76 1.92 -8.13 0.74
C MET A 76 2.43 -9.39 1.46
N PHE A 77 3.50 -10.04 0.96
CA PHE A 77 4.10 -11.24 1.54
C PHE A 77 5.28 -10.94 2.48
N SER A 78 5.34 -9.72 3.02
CA SER A 78 6.44 -9.25 3.87
C SER A 78 6.31 -9.63 5.34
N PHE A 79 5.14 -10.09 5.77
CA PHE A 79 4.91 -10.49 7.16
C PHE A 79 5.80 -11.69 7.55
N PRO A 80 6.28 -11.76 8.81
CA PRO A 80 6.75 -13.00 9.41
C PRO A 80 5.63 -14.06 9.35
N VAL A 81 5.96 -15.36 9.27
CA VAL A 81 4.96 -16.44 9.18
C VAL A 81 4.51 -17.00 10.54
N ASP A 82 5.17 -16.54 11.60
CA ASP A 82 5.14 -17.02 12.98
C ASP A 82 4.94 -15.89 14.00
N LEU A 83 4.18 -14.85 13.62
CA LEU A 83 3.78 -13.81 14.59
C LEU A 83 3.10 -14.45 15.81
N PRO A 84 3.24 -13.84 17.00
CA PRO A 84 2.56 -14.34 18.18
C PRO A 84 1.03 -14.15 18.05
N PRO A 85 0.21 -15.04 18.63
CA PRO A 85 -1.24 -15.05 18.40
C PRO A 85 -1.98 -13.75 18.73
N GLU A 86 -1.47 -12.98 19.68
CA GLU A 86 -2.01 -11.67 20.03
C GLU A 86 -1.94 -10.66 18.87
N LEU A 87 -1.04 -10.83 17.90
CA LEU A 87 -0.86 -9.92 16.78
C LEU A 87 -1.57 -10.35 15.48
N TYR A 88 -2.30 -11.47 15.48
CA TYR A 88 -2.99 -11.97 14.29
C TYR A 88 -3.99 -10.96 13.70
N ALA A 89 -4.77 -10.30 14.56
CA ALA A 89 -5.71 -9.27 14.13
C ALA A 89 -5.00 -8.01 13.62
N ASN A 90 -3.88 -7.61 14.23
CA ASN A 90 -3.05 -6.48 13.76
C ASN A 90 -2.48 -6.74 12.36
N ALA A 91 -1.98 -7.95 12.10
CA ALA A 91 -1.49 -8.33 10.79
C ALA A 91 -2.61 -8.35 9.74
N TRP A 92 -3.80 -8.84 10.10
CA TRP A 92 -4.97 -8.77 9.23
C TRP A 92 -5.40 -7.33 8.93
N ASP A 93 -5.38 -6.44 9.93
CA ASP A 93 -5.70 -5.02 9.74
C ASP A 93 -4.74 -4.34 8.77
N GLU A 94 -3.43 -4.61 8.92
CA GLU A 94 -2.42 -4.08 8.00
C GLU A 94 -2.56 -4.63 6.58
N PHE A 95 -2.94 -5.91 6.43
CA PHE A 95 -3.08 -6.55 5.14
C PHE A 95 -4.36 -6.14 4.41
N SER A 96 -5.51 -6.21 5.09
CA SER A 96 -6.82 -6.27 4.46
C SER A 96 -7.29 -4.95 3.86
N ASN A 97 -6.86 -3.83 4.42
CA ASN A 97 -7.44 -2.53 4.12
C ASN A 97 -6.43 -1.38 4.18
N THR A 98 -6.77 -0.27 3.53
CA THR A 98 -5.94 0.94 3.48
C THR A 98 -6.11 1.85 4.69
N THR A 99 -7.12 1.61 5.53
CA THR A 99 -7.46 2.43 6.70
C THR A 99 -7.07 1.73 8.00
N PHE A 100 -5.78 1.75 8.28
CA PHE A 100 -5.17 1.08 9.42
C PHE A 100 -5.74 1.55 10.78
N GLN A 101 -6.46 0.67 11.50
CA GLN A 101 -7.10 0.98 12.79
C GLN A 101 -6.20 0.65 13.99
N SER A 102 -5.32 -0.33 13.85
CA SER A 102 -4.39 -0.80 14.88
C SER A 102 -3.14 0.06 15.06
N GLY A 103 -3.16 1.27 14.50
CA GLY A 103 -2.21 2.34 14.78
C GLY A 103 -2.88 3.55 15.42
N ARG A 104 -2.25 4.12 16.44
CA ARG A 104 -2.69 5.39 17.05
C ARG A 104 -2.22 6.56 16.22
N LYS A 105 -3.13 7.46 15.86
CA LYS A 105 -2.77 8.75 15.25
C LYS A 105 -2.01 9.59 16.25
N ASP A 106 -0.95 10.25 15.78
CA ASP A 106 -0.25 11.25 16.58
C ASP A 106 -1.19 12.43 16.86
N SER A 107 -1.30 12.82 18.13
CA SER A 107 -2.22 13.86 18.58
C SER A 107 -1.84 15.27 18.11
N LYS A 108 -0.60 15.46 17.64
CA LYS A 108 -0.08 16.72 17.12
C LYS A 108 0.07 16.70 15.60
N ASN A 109 0.12 15.51 14.99
CA ASN A 109 0.25 15.33 13.55
C ASN A 109 -0.55 14.11 13.08
N HIS A 110 -1.84 14.28 12.77
CA HIS A 110 -2.74 13.20 12.36
C HIS A 110 -2.31 12.45 11.09
N SER A 111 -1.31 12.94 10.37
CA SER A 111 -0.72 12.25 9.22
C SER A 111 0.29 11.16 9.60
N VAL A 112 0.74 11.16 10.86
CA VAL A 112 1.59 10.15 11.47
C VAL A 112 0.69 9.21 12.28
N PHE A 113 0.83 7.91 12.04
CA PHE A 113 0.30 6.90 12.95
C PHE A 113 1.48 6.15 13.56
N HIS A 114 1.28 5.66 14.78
CA HIS A 114 2.25 4.92 15.55
C HIS A 114 1.64 3.56 15.89
N SER A 115 2.35 2.49 15.59
CA SER A 115 2.06 1.15 16.09
C SER A 115 3.37 0.38 16.19
N PRO A 116 3.73 -0.19 17.35
CA PRO A 116 4.94 -0.99 17.48
C PRO A 116 4.83 -2.34 16.76
N PHE A 117 3.63 -2.72 16.30
CA PHE A 117 3.35 -4.03 15.71
C PHE A 117 3.30 -4.03 14.17
N VAL A 118 3.52 -2.88 13.54
CA VAL A 118 3.42 -2.69 12.08
C VAL A 118 4.59 -3.39 11.37
N GLN A 119 4.27 -4.11 10.29
CA GLN A 119 5.24 -4.81 9.44
C GLN A 119 5.65 -4.00 8.20
N HIS A 120 5.00 -2.85 7.99
CA HIS A 120 5.12 -2.00 6.80
C HIS A 120 4.90 -2.75 5.48
N ALA A 121 3.97 -3.70 5.51
CA ALA A 121 3.51 -4.42 4.32
C ALA A 121 2.55 -3.56 3.49
N THR A 122 2.46 -3.85 2.20
CA THR A 122 1.45 -3.22 1.33
C THR A 122 0.10 -3.87 1.59
N PRO A 123 -0.95 -3.11 1.95
CA PRO A 123 -2.31 -3.67 2.07
C PRO A 123 -2.84 -4.07 0.69
N ILE A 124 -3.59 -5.17 0.59
CA ILE A 124 -4.18 -5.66 -0.69
C ILE A 124 -5.08 -4.61 -1.35
N GLU A 125 -5.74 -3.76 -0.55
CA GLU A 125 -6.63 -2.73 -1.05
C GLU A 125 -5.87 -1.64 -1.84
N GLN A 126 -4.56 -1.43 -1.65
CA GLN A 126 -3.77 -0.47 -2.43
C GLN A 126 -3.61 -0.87 -3.92
N PRO A 127 -3.00 -2.02 -4.27
CA PRO A 127 -2.92 -2.44 -5.67
C PRO A 127 -4.32 -2.65 -6.27
N HIS A 128 -5.32 -3.04 -5.48
CA HIS A 128 -6.74 -3.03 -5.89
C HIS A 128 -7.20 -1.64 -6.33
N ASN A 129 -7.03 -0.61 -5.49
CA ASN A 129 -7.43 0.77 -5.79
C ASN A 129 -6.70 1.32 -7.02
N ARG A 130 -5.40 1.02 -7.14
CA ARG A 130 -4.59 1.46 -8.27
C ARG A 130 -5.12 0.90 -9.59
N VAL A 131 -5.46 -0.38 -9.66
CA VAL A 131 -6.05 -1.00 -10.87
C VAL A 131 -7.39 -0.36 -11.22
N HIS A 132 -8.25 -0.10 -10.23
CA HIS A 132 -9.50 0.64 -10.43
C HIS A 132 -9.28 1.99 -11.11
N LEU A 133 -8.32 2.78 -10.62
CA LEU A 133 -8.04 4.11 -11.19
C LEU A 133 -7.33 4.07 -12.54
N ILE A 134 -6.41 3.11 -12.78
CA ILE A 134 -5.76 2.92 -14.07
C ILE A 134 -6.81 2.55 -15.13
N VAL A 135 -7.66 1.56 -14.85
CA VAL A 135 -8.69 1.09 -15.79
C VAL A 135 -9.81 2.11 -15.98
N GLY A 136 -10.23 2.72 -14.88
CA GLY A 136 -11.34 3.65 -14.84
C GLY A 136 -11.02 5.00 -15.45
N GLY A 137 -9.98 5.68 -14.99
CA GLY A 137 -9.90 7.14 -15.13
C GLY A 137 -11.21 7.80 -14.66
N LEU A 138 -11.78 8.70 -15.46
CA LEU A 138 -13.13 9.26 -15.24
C LEU A 138 -14.28 8.25 -15.49
N GLY A 139 -13.97 7.03 -15.91
CA GLY A 139 -14.91 5.98 -16.25
C GLY A 139 -15.38 5.18 -15.04
N HIS A 140 -16.17 4.15 -15.31
CA HIS A 140 -16.94 3.43 -14.28
C HIS A 140 -16.02 2.74 -13.27
N MET A 141 -14.95 2.08 -13.74
CA MET A 141 -13.98 1.41 -12.86
C MET A 141 -13.28 2.36 -11.87
N GLY A 142 -13.27 3.68 -12.09
CA GLY A 142 -12.58 4.66 -11.26
C GLY A 142 -13.44 5.23 -10.12
N ASP A 143 -14.70 4.81 -10.05
CA ASP A 143 -15.69 5.31 -9.09
C ASP A 143 -16.40 4.15 -8.38
N ASN A 144 -16.42 4.19 -7.04
CA ASN A 144 -16.94 3.09 -6.21
C ASN A 144 -18.43 2.81 -6.43
N ASP A 145 -19.22 3.82 -6.80
CA ASP A 145 -20.66 3.68 -6.91
C ASP A 145 -21.06 3.10 -8.28
N THR A 146 -20.14 3.08 -9.24
CA THR A 146 -20.40 2.63 -10.61
C THR A 146 -19.47 1.53 -11.13
N ALA A 147 -18.38 1.22 -10.44
CA ALA A 147 -17.39 0.22 -10.89
C ALA A 147 -17.99 -1.16 -11.17
N GLY A 148 -18.95 -1.60 -10.34
CA GLY A 148 -19.62 -2.90 -10.49
C GLY A 148 -20.41 -3.09 -11.78
N PHE A 149 -20.69 -2.00 -12.53
CA PHE A 149 -21.35 -2.08 -13.84
C PHE A 149 -20.40 -2.48 -14.98
N ASP A 150 -19.08 -2.28 -14.85
CA ASP A 150 -18.12 -2.70 -15.87
C ASP A 150 -17.78 -4.19 -15.68
N PRO A 151 -17.98 -5.07 -16.69
CA PRO A 151 -17.69 -6.50 -16.54
C PRO A 151 -16.25 -6.84 -16.10
N ILE A 152 -15.26 -5.96 -16.36
CA ILE A 152 -13.88 -6.20 -15.91
C ILE A 152 -13.74 -6.14 -14.38
N PHE A 153 -14.69 -5.50 -13.68
CA PHE A 153 -14.77 -5.48 -12.22
C PHE A 153 -14.64 -6.88 -11.63
N TYR A 154 -15.42 -7.83 -12.17
CA TYR A 154 -15.46 -9.20 -11.65
C TYR A 154 -14.17 -9.98 -11.95
N LEU A 155 -13.50 -9.69 -13.06
CA LEU A 155 -12.19 -10.28 -13.37
C LEU A 155 -11.10 -9.74 -12.44
N HIS A 156 -11.13 -8.42 -12.17
CA HIS A 156 -10.24 -7.78 -11.21
C HIS A 156 -10.44 -8.36 -9.81
N HIS A 157 -11.67 -8.37 -9.31
CA HIS A 157 -12.01 -8.91 -7.99
C HIS A 157 -11.78 -10.43 -7.87
N CYS A 158 -11.92 -11.19 -8.96
CA CYS A 158 -11.50 -12.60 -8.99
C CYS A 158 -9.98 -12.76 -8.78
N ASN A 159 -9.17 -11.88 -9.36
CA ASN A 159 -7.72 -11.88 -9.10
C ASN A 159 -7.38 -11.37 -7.70
N VAL A 160 -8.16 -10.44 -7.13
CA VAL A 160 -8.01 -10.03 -5.72
C VAL A 160 -8.29 -11.19 -4.77
N ASP A 161 -9.41 -11.90 -4.94
CA ASP A 161 -9.74 -13.11 -4.14
C ASP A 161 -8.66 -14.20 -4.32
N ARG A 162 -8.12 -14.35 -5.53
CA ARG A 162 -6.96 -15.21 -5.78
C ARG A 162 -5.75 -14.80 -4.95
N LEU A 163 -5.37 -13.52 -4.94
CA LEU A 163 -4.23 -13.05 -4.15
C LEU A 163 -4.46 -13.22 -2.64
N ILE A 164 -5.69 -12.97 -2.16
CA ILE A 164 -6.09 -13.21 -0.76
C ILE A 164 -5.94 -14.71 -0.43
N SER A 165 -6.43 -15.60 -1.29
CA SER A 165 -6.31 -17.06 -1.10
C SER A 165 -4.85 -17.50 -0.96
N PHE A 166 -3.96 -16.98 -1.80
CA PHE A 166 -2.52 -17.26 -1.68
C PHE A 166 -1.89 -16.61 -0.45
N TRP A 167 -2.35 -15.44 -0.02
CA TRP A 167 -1.90 -14.83 1.22
C TRP A 167 -2.32 -15.64 2.44
N GLU A 168 -3.58 -16.09 2.51
CA GLU A 168 -4.10 -16.95 3.58
C GLU A 168 -3.37 -18.30 3.65
N GLN A 169 -2.96 -18.86 2.50
CA GLN A 169 -2.11 -20.06 2.46
C GLN A 169 -0.78 -19.85 3.21
N ILE A 170 -0.17 -18.68 3.07
CA ILE A 170 1.08 -18.33 3.75
C ILE A 170 0.84 -17.91 5.20
N PHE A 171 -0.26 -17.21 5.48
CA PHE A 171 -0.57 -16.59 6.76
C PHE A 171 -1.94 -17.01 7.31
N PRO A 172 -2.19 -18.32 7.50
CA PRO A 172 -3.53 -18.83 7.78
C PRO A 172 -4.13 -18.31 9.07
N TYR A 173 -3.28 -17.95 10.04
CA TYR A 173 -3.68 -17.47 11.36
C TYR A 173 -3.99 -15.98 11.44
N TYR A 174 -3.62 -15.19 10.43
CA TYR A 174 -3.74 -13.74 10.50
C TYR A 174 -5.14 -13.35 10.07
N VAL A 175 -6.06 -13.44 11.03
CA VAL A 175 -7.50 -13.20 10.87
C VAL A 175 -7.94 -12.14 11.88
N PRO A 176 -9.05 -11.41 11.64
CA PRO A 176 -9.49 -10.37 12.57
C PRO A 176 -10.01 -10.95 13.90
N GLY A 177 -10.44 -12.21 13.91
CA GLY A 177 -11.01 -12.88 15.09
C GLY A 177 -12.28 -12.19 15.59
N THR A 178 -12.59 -12.40 16.87
CA THR A 178 -13.70 -11.75 17.60
C THR A 178 -13.23 -10.77 18.67
N ASP A 179 -11.95 -10.86 19.04
CA ASP A 179 -11.41 -10.13 20.19
C ASP A 179 -10.84 -8.76 19.81
N GLY A 180 -10.77 -8.45 18.50
CA GLY A 180 -10.18 -7.23 17.99
C GLY A 180 -8.64 -7.24 17.95
N TYR A 181 -8.05 -6.08 17.68
CA TYR A 181 -6.60 -5.90 17.59
C TYR A 181 -5.98 -5.49 18.93
N LEU A 182 -4.69 -5.75 19.10
CA LEU A 182 -3.90 -5.25 20.23
C LEU A 182 -3.57 -3.77 20.00
N ASP A 183 -3.97 -2.89 20.93
CA ASP A 183 -3.63 -1.47 20.89
C ASP A 183 -2.14 -1.26 21.17
N VAL A 184 -1.63 -0.08 20.85
CA VAL A 184 -0.20 0.26 20.94
C VAL A 184 0.36 0.26 22.36
N ASP A 185 -0.50 0.14 23.38
CA ASP A 185 -0.08 -0.07 24.77
C ASP A 185 0.37 -1.51 25.03
N GLY A 186 0.13 -2.44 24.10
CA GLY A 186 0.51 -3.85 24.20
C GLY A 186 -0.38 -4.67 25.14
N GLU A 187 -1.46 -4.08 25.67
CA GLU A 187 -2.33 -4.73 26.67
C GLU A 187 -3.80 -4.71 26.26
N THR A 188 -4.27 -3.60 25.70
CA THR A 188 -5.69 -3.37 25.44
C THR A 188 -6.12 -4.02 24.12
N ARG A 189 -7.24 -4.76 24.17
CA ARG A 189 -7.94 -5.25 22.98
C ARG A 189 -8.98 -4.24 22.49
N VAL A 190 -8.89 -3.81 21.24
CA VAL A 190 -9.82 -2.86 20.64
C VAL A 190 -10.58 -3.53 19.49
N PRO A 191 -11.93 -3.52 19.52
CA PRO A 191 -12.71 -4.10 18.44
C PRO A 191 -12.54 -3.30 17.15
N PHE A 192 -12.56 -3.98 16.00
CA PHE A 192 -12.65 -3.28 14.73
C PHE A 192 -13.99 -2.56 14.61
N SER A 193 -13.98 -1.42 13.93
CA SER A 193 -15.19 -0.66 13.67
C SER A 193 -15.33 -0.33 12.19
N GLN A 194 -16.57 -0.28 11.73
CA GLN A 194 -16.90 0.23 10.41
C GLN A 194 -16.97 1.77 10.47
N ALA A 195 -15.80 2.42 10.40
CA ALA A 195 -15.66 3.87 10.60
C ALA A 195 -16.60 4.73 9.72
N GLY A 196 -16.97 4.22 8.54
CA GLY A 196 -17.85 4.89 7.60
C GLY A 196 -19.32 4.43 7.61
N GLY A 197 -19.63 3.28 8.18
CA GLY A 197 -20.86 2.57 7.84
C GLY A 197 -20.91 2.10 6.37
N THR A 198 -21.84 1.22 6.06
CA THR A 198 -22.15 0.78 4.69
C THR A 198 -23.62 1.05 4.39
N TYR A 199 -24.18 0.43 3.34
CA TYR A 199 -25.64 0.48 3.13
C TYR A 199 -26.40 -0.18 4.31
N ILE A 200 -25.77 -1.15 4.98
CA ILE A 200 -26.36 -1.92 6.06
C ILE A 200 -25.77 -1.53 7.42
N GLU A 201 -24.46 -1.37 7.51
CA GLU A 201 -23.77 -1.14 8.78
C GLU A 201 -23.80 0.35 9.15
N THR A 202 -24.03 0.66 10.42
CA THR A 202 -23.98 2.05 10.88
C THR A 202 -22.54 2.53 11.02
N PRO A 203 -22.28 3.85 10.92
CA PRO A 203 -20.98 4.41 11.29
C PRO A 203 -20.55 3.97 12.69
N SER A 204 -19.29 3.57 12.82
CA SER A 204 -18.67 3.04 14.04
C SER A 204 -19.27 1.75 14.58
N GLN A 205 -20.09 1.03 13.80
CA GLN A 205 -20.55 -0.30 14.18
C GLN A 205 -19.35 -1.22 14.38
N THR A 206 -19.30 -1.95 15.49
CA THR A 206 -18.30 -3.00 15.70
C THR A 206 -18.46 -4.09 14.66
N VAL A 207 -17.34 -4.51 14.08
CA VAL A 207 -17.27 -5.58 13.09
C VAL A 207 -16.17 -6.58 13.48
N ASP A 208 -16.35 -7.83 13.10
CA ASP A 208 -15.47 -8.94 13.45
C ASP A 208 -15.64 -10.11 12.44
N SER A 209 -14.99 -11.25 12.72
CA SER A 209 -15.06 -12.44 11.86
C SER A 209 -16.45 -13.10 11.78
N GLU A 210 -17.38 -12.79 12.68
CA GLU A 210 -18.75 -13.33 12.72
C GLU A 210 -19.80 -12.34 12.21
N THR A 211 -19.38 -11.12 11.88
CA THR A 211 -20.26 -10.09 11.34
C THR A 211 -20.91 -10.55 10.02
N PRO A 212 -22.25 -10.47 9.89
CA PRO A 212 -22.96 -10.82 8.67
C PRO A 212 -22.52 -10.01 7.44
N LEU A 213 -22.01 -10.68 6.40
CA LEU A 213 -21.70 -10.11 5.09
C LEU A 213 -22.97 -9.95 4.25
N MET A 214 -23.84 -9.03 4.65
CA MET A 214 -25.07 -8.75 3.93
C MET A 214 -24.78 -8.14 2.54
N PRO A 215 -25.59 -8.44 1.50
CA PRO A 215 -26.81 -9.25 1.52
C PRO A 215 -26.58 -10.74 1.18
N PHE A 216 -25.34 -11.24 1.26
CA PHE A 216 -24.99 -12.58 0.80
C PHE A 216 -25.52 -13.65 1.76
N ARG A 217 -26.48 -14.46 1.30
CA ARG A 217 -27.10 -15.52 2.10
C ARG A 217 -26.59 -16.91 1.70
N LYS A 218 -26.55 -17.78 2.70
CA LYS A 218 -26.37 -19.23 2.59
C LYS A 218 -27.71 -19.88 2.25
N SER A 219 -27.69 -21.16 1.88
CA SER A 219 -28.90 -21.91 1.49
C SER A 219 -29.95 -22.03 2.60
N ASP A 220 -29.54 -21.90 3.86
CA ASP A 220 -30.40 -21.90 5.05
C ASP A 220 -30.95 -20.50 5.42
N ASN A 221 -30.75 -19.49 4.55
CA ASN A 221 -31.10 -18.09 4.74
C ASN A 221 -30.30 -17.33 5.81
N THR A 222 -29.33 -17.95 6.47
CA THR A 222 -28.36 -17.20 7.29
C THR A 222 -27.36 -16.46 6.40
N TYR A 223 -26.73 -15.40 6.89
CA TYR A 223 -25.75 -14.65 6.12
C TYR A 223 -24.38 -15.34 6.14
N TRP A 224 -23.63 -15.18 5.07
CA TRP A 224 -22.19 -15.48 5.09
C TRP A 224 -21.48 -14.58 6.11
N THR A 225 -20.42 -15.09 6.73
CA THR A 225 -19.51 -14.31 7.58
C THR A 225 -18.10 -14.40 7.03
N LEU A 226 -17.16 -13.57 7.52
CA LEU A 226 -15.76 -13.68 7.10
C LEU A 226 -15.20 -15.10 7.41
N LYS A 227 -15.58 -15.66 8.57
CA LYS A 227 -15.25 -17.04 8.96
C LYS A 227 -15.71 -18.08 7.94
N ASP A 228 -16.88 -17.89 7.32
CA ASP A 228 -17.38 -18.78 6.25
C ASP A 228 -16.56 -18.66 4.95
N THR A 229 -15.85 -17.53 4.75
CA THR A 229 -15.19 -17.18 3.49
C THR A 229 -13.69 -17.44 3.44
N HIS A 230 -13.02 -17.71 4.55
CA HIS A 230 -11.59 -18.04 4.56
C HIS A 230 -11.30 -19.33 3.77
N LEU A 231 -10.21 -19.32 2.98
CA LEU A 231 -9.75 -20.47 2.19
C LEU A 231 -9.42 -21.66 3.09
N LEU A 232 -8.60 -21.43 4.10
CA LEU A 232 -8.17 -22.45 5.05
C LEU A 232 -8.98 -22.33 6.33
N ARG A 233 -9.67 -23.41 6.70
CA ARG A 233 -10.41 -23.45 7.96
C ARG A 233 -9.45 -23.69 9.11
N LEU A 234 -9.15 -22.62 9.83
CA LEU A 234 -8.62 -22.77 11.19
C LEU A 234 -9.75 -23.25 12.09
N THR A 235 -9.82 -24.57 12.27
CA THR A 235 -10.74 -25.16 13.25
C THR A 235 -10.28 -24.76 14.64
N LYS A 236 -11.14 -24.07 15.40
CA LYS A 236 -11.14 -24.26 16.85
C LYS A 236 -11.64 -25.68 17.07
N GLU A 237 -10.79 -26.48 17.72
CA GLU A 237 -11.07 -27.75 18.38
C GLU A 237 -12.49 -28.33 18.23
N ASN A 238 -12.53 -29.60 17.85
CA ASN A 238 -13.65 -30.55 17.81
C ASN A 238 -14.20 -30.83 16.41
N ASN A 239 -13.99 -32.07 15.97
CA ASN A 239 -14.56 -32.76 14.82
C ASN A 239 -16.07 -32.48 14.58
N ASP A 240 -16.43 -31.28 14.11
CA ASP A 240 -17.76 -30.99 13.54
C ASP A 240 -17.65 -30.93 12.01
N PRO A 241 -18.14 -31.95 11.28
CA PRO A 241 -18.13 -31.99 9.81
C PRO A 241 -19.18 -31.07 9.16
N ARG A 242 -19.78 -30.15 9.92
CA ARG A 242 -20.59 -29.04 9.42
C ARG A 242 -19.74 -27.77 9.62
N ILE A 243 -19.39 -26.96 8.64
CA ILE A 243 -20.02 -26.69 7.36
C ILE A 243 -18.92 -26.24 6.42
N VAL A 244 -18.19 -27.12 5.71
CA VAL A 244 -17.36 -26.72 4.56
C VAL A 244 -18.28 -26.11 3.53
N GLN A 245 -18.49 -24.79 3.57
CA GLN A 245 -19.07 -24.08 2.44
C GLN A 245 -17.98 -24.02 1.40
N ASN A 246 -17.75 -25.17 0.78
CA ASN A 246 -16.91 -25.28 -0.38
C ASN A 246 -17.50 -24.29 -1.38
N LYS A 247 -16.76 -23.21 -1.69
CA LYS A 247 -17.22 -22.23 -2.67
C LYS A 247 -17.24 -22.82 -4.09
N TYR A 248 -16.89 -24.10 -4.24
CA TYR A 248 -16.87 -24.91 -5.47
C TYR A 248 -15.88 -24.38 -6.52
N TYR A 249 -14.88 -23.61 -6.08
CA TYR A 249 -13.78 -23.15 -6.91
C TYR A 249 -12.45 -23.20 -6.15
N THR A 250 -11.36 -23.23 -6.91
CA THR A 250 -10.00 -22.96 -6.45
C THR A 250 -9.23 -22.28 -7.58
N TYR A 251 -7.96 -21.96 -7.36
CA TYR A 251 -7.13 -21.22 -8.30
C TYR A 251 -5.99 -22.05 -8.86
N ASN A 252 -5.66 -21.80 -10.12
CA ASN A 252 -4.44 -22.31 -10.72
C ASN A 252 -3.20 -21.79 -9.97
N PRO A 253 -2.12 -22.60 -9.89
CA PRO A 253 -0.89 -22.23 -9.20
C PRO A 253 -0.30 -20.88 -9.62
N ILE A 254 0.33 -20.16 -8.68
CA ILE A 254 1.17 -18.99 -8.96
C ILE A 254 2.63 -19.44 -8.91
N ALA A 255 3.33 -19.40 -10.04
CA ALA A 255 4.75 -19.78 -10.11
C ALA A 255 5.05 -21.18 -9.50
N GLY A 256 4.11 -22.12 -9.64
CA GLY A 256 4.21 -23.47 -9.08
C GLY A 256 3.81 -23.60 -7.60
N VAL A 257 3.44 -22.50 -6.92
CA VAL A 257 2.80 -22.55 -5.60
C VAL A 257 1.36 -22.99 -5.78
N GLU A 258 0.99 -24.10 -5.18
CA GLU A 258 -0.37 -24.64 -5.18
C GLU A 258 -1.07 -24.28 -3.86
N LEU A 259 -2.36 -23.98 -3.93
CA LEU A 259 -3.21 -23.84 -2.75
C LEU A 259 -3.47 -25.23 -2.16
N ALA A 260 -3.35 -25.36 -0.84
CA ALA A 260 -3.79 -26.59 -0.19
C ALA A 260 -5.30 -26.78 -0.43
N THR A 261 -5.68 -27.99 -0.81
CA THR A 261 -7.08 -28.37 -1.06
C THR A 261 -7.65 -29.24 0.06
N ASP A 262 -6.81 -29.61 1.03
CA ASP A 262 -7.22 -30.18 2.31
C ASP A 262 -7.27 -29.08 3.38
N ASP A 263 -8.08 -29.28 4.43
CA ASP A 263 -8.23 -28.33 5.55
C ASP A 263 -6.96 -28.26 6.45
N LYS A 264 -5.78 -28.59 5.92
CA LYS A 264 -4.53 -28.67 6.69
C LYS A 264 -3.64 -27.47 6.41
N VAL A 265 -3.28 -26.77 7.47
CA VAL A 265 -2.23 -25.75 7.43
C VAL A 265 -0.90 -26.41 7.12
N LEU A 266 -0.21 -25.90 6.08
CA LEU A 266 1.13 -26.36 5.75
C LEU A 266 2.13 -26.07 6.89
N PRO A 267 3.14 -26.94 7.08
CA PRO A 267 4.26 -26.66 7.97
C PRO A 267 4.90 -25.30 7.69
N VAL A 268 5.41 -24.63 8.74
CA VAL A 268 6.07 -23.32 8.67
C VAL A 268 7.12 -23.28 7.55
N LYS A 269 7.95 -24.32 7.45
CA LYS A 269 8.99 -24.44 6.42
C LYS A 269 8.42 -24.39 4.99
N ASP A 270 7.31 -25.07 4.74
CA ASP A 270 6.69 -25.11 3.41
C ASP A 270 6.02 -23.78 3.08
N ARG A 271 5.38 -23.14 4.07
CA ARG A 271 4.86 -21.76 3.93
C ARG A 271 5.99 -20.78 3.61
N GLU A 272 7.16 -20.91 4.23
CA GLU A 272 8.33 -20.07 3.91
C GLU A 272 8.85 -20.29 2.49
N ILE A 273 8.91 -21.55 2.02
CA ILE A 273 9.26 -21.85 0.62
C ILE A 273 8.29 -21.15 -0.34
N GLN A 274 6.98 -21.31 -0.10
CA GLN A 274 5.95 -20.70 -0.93
C GLN A 274 6.01 -19.15 -0.87
N ARG A 275 6.23 -18.58 0.32
CA ARG A 275 6.40 -17.13 0.53
C ARG A 275 7.53 -16.57 -0.31
N GLY A 276 8.70 -17.20 -0.28
CA GLY A 276 9.86 -16.79 -1.08
C GLY A 276 9.58 -16.85 -2.58
N ILE A 277 8.91 -17.90 -3.07
CA ILE A 277 8.53 -18.04 -4.48
C ILE A 277 7.62 -16.88 -4.91
N LEU A 278 6.60 -16.55 -4.11
CA LEU A 278 5.65 -15.47 -4.39
C LEU A 278 6.33 -14.10 -4.38
N GLN A 279 7.16 -13.81 -3.37
CA GLN A 279 7.96 -12.59 -3.29
C GLN A 279 8.78 -12.38 -4.58
N ARG A 280 9.52 -13.41 -5.01
CA ARG A 280 10.34 -13.34 -6.23
C ARG A 280 9.52 -13.25 -7.51
N HIS A 281 8.43 -14.01 -7.61
CA HIS A 281 7.55 -14.01 -8.77
C HIS A 281 6.99 -12.62 -9.05
N PHE A 282 6.59 -11.92 -7.99
CA PHE A 282 6.05 -10.57 -8.06
C PHE A 282 7.13 -9.47 -8.05
N GLY A 283 8.41 -9.84 -8.04
CA GLY A 283 9.52 -8.93 -8.34
C GLY A 283 10.34 -8.46 -7.15
N TYR A 284 10.15 -9.02 -5.95
CA TYR A 284 11.00 -8.77 -4.79
C TYR A 284 12.09 -9.84 -4.66
N ASN A 285 13.34 -9.48 -5.01
CA ASN A 285 14.51 -10.36 -4.86
C ASN A 285 15.76 -9.55 -4.51
N PRO A 286 15.94 -9.16 -3.23
CA PRO A 286 17.05 -8.32 -2.80
C PRO A 286 18.42 -9.00 -3.03
N VAL A 287 18.52 -10.32 -2.92
CA VAL A 287 19.77 -11.06 -3.21
C VAL A 287 20.24 -10.86 -4.66
N LYS A 288 19.32 -10.91 -5.62
CA LYS A 288 19.63 -10.67 -7.04
C LYS A 288 20.03 -9.20 -7.28
N VAL A 289 19.41 -8.27 -6.56
CA VAL A 289 19.66 -6.84 -6.67
C VAL A 289 21.06 -6.51 -6.12
N VAL A 290 21.39 -6.98 -4.91
CA VAL A 290 22.72 -6.78 -4.29
C VAL A 290 23.84 -7.35 -5.18
N LYS A 291 23.66 -8.55 -5.73
CA LYS A 291 24.68 -9.18 -6.61
C LYS A 291 24.95 -8.41 -7.91
N LYS A 292 23.99 -7.62 -8.39
CA LYS A 292 24.08 -6.91 -9.67
C LYS A 292 24.55 -5.47 -9.56
N ASN A 293 24.60 -4.93 -8.34
CA ASN A 293 24.86 -3.53 -8.10
C ASN A 293 26.08 -3.38 -7.18
N PRO A 294 26.76 -2.22 -7.19
CA PRO A 294 27.77 -1.90 -6.20
C PRO A 294 27.24 -2.09 -4.77
N LYS A 295 28.10 -2.61 -3.90
CA LYS A 295 27.76 -2.75 -2.49
C LYS A 295 27.81 -1.39 -1.81
N ILE A 296 26.83 -1.14 -0.94
CA ILE A 296 26.83 0.01 -0.05
C ILE A 296 26.96 -0.56 1.36
N SER A 297 28.15 -0.42 1.96
CA SER A 297 28.35 -0.78 3.35
C SER A 297 27.65 0.26 4.22
N PHE A 298 26.76 -0.22 5.08
CA PHE A 298 25.93 0.59 5.96
C PHE A 298 26.42 0.50 7.42
N SER A 299 27.74 0.38 7.64
CA SER A 299 28.36 0.19 8.96
C SER A 299 28.04 1.30 9.99
N ALA A 300 27.54 2.44 9.54
CA ALA A 300 26.99 3.49 10.39
C ALA A 300 25.57 3.23 10.91
N PHE A 301 24.75 2.45 10.20
CA PHE A 301 23.43 2.00 10.66
C PHE A 301 23.52 0.80 11.63
N SER A 302 24.72 0.28 11.89
CA SER A 302 25.01 -0.67 12.98
C SER A 302 25.29 -0.03 14.32
N VAL A 303 25.38 1.30 14.39
CA VAL A 303 25.41 2.00 15.67
C VAL A 303 23.98 2.20 16.13
N GLU A 304 23.68 1.74 17.34
CA GLU A 304 22.41 1.87 18.06
C GLU A 304 21.76 3.24 17.77
N SER A 305 20.67 3.23 17.00
CA SER A 305 19.92 4.46 16.78
C SER A 305 19.17 4.81 18.08
N PRO A 306 19.36 6.00 18.66
CA PRO A 306 18.57 6.46 19.78
C PRO A 306 17.24 6.97 19.23
N SER A 307 16.27 6.06 19.04
CA SER A 307 14.95 6.42 18.54
C SER A 307 13.87 5.74 19.38
N SER A 308 12.98 6.58 19.90
CA SER A 308 12.00 6.44 20.97
C SER A 308 10.81 5.48 20.71
N TYR A 309 11.06 4.34 20.07
CA TYR A 309 10.07 3.28 19.89
C TYR A 309 10.62 2.03 20.58
N ASP A 310 10.36 1.92 21.89
CA ASP A 310 10.63 0.77 22.77
C ASP A 310 10.46 -0.57 22.02
N THR A 311 11.44 -1.47 21.97
CA THR A 311 12.26 -1.99 23.09
C THR A 311 13.71 -2.24 22.66
N GLN A 312 14.64 -2.04 23.61
CA GLN A 312 16.09 -2.14 23.46
C GLN A 312 16.63 -3.58 23.42
N GLU A 313 15.93 -4.53 22.78
CA GLU A 313 16.46 -5.88 22.61
C GLU A 313 16.92 -6.06 21.16
N GLU A 314 18.15 -6.57 20.99
CA GLU A 314 18.64 -7.07 19.72
C GLU A 314 17.58 -8.03 19.17
N VAL A 315 16.95 -7.70 18.04
CA VAL A 315 15.86 -8.50 17.50
C VAL A 315 16.46 -9.84 17.06
N ASP A 316 16.25 -10.88 17.86
CA ASP A 316 16.63 -12.24 17.52
C ASP A 316 16.03 -12.58 16.15
N LEU A 317 16.89 -12.85 15.18
CA LEU A 317 16.44 -13.27 13.87
C LEU A 317 15.68 -14.61 13.98
N PRO A 318 14.64 -14.83 13.16
CA PRO A 318 13.93 -16.12 13.14
C PRO A 318 14.90 -17.29 12.96
N ALA A 319 14.55 -18.45 13.53
CA ALA A 319 15.41 -19.63 13.44
C ALA A 319 15.72 -20.00 11.97
N GLY A 320 17.02 -20.11 11.65
CA GLY A 320 17.48 -20.40 10.28
C GLY A 320 17.53 -19.18 9.35
N ALA A 321 17.27 -17.99 9.88
CA ALA A 321 17.50 -16.74 9.17
C ALA A 321 18.95 -16.27 9.29
N SER A 322 19.41 -15.54 8.28
CA SER A 322 20.65 -14.77 8.35
C SER A 322 20.46 -13.42 7.70
N GLU A 323 21.19 -12.41 8.16
CA GLU A 323 21.14 -11.08 7.58
C GLU A 323 21.65 -11.06 6.12
N LEU A 324 21.07 -10.18 5.31
CA LEU A 324 21.62 -9.82 4.01
C LEU A 324 22.58 -8.65 4.20
N GLU A 325 23.86 -8.97 4.37
CA GLU A 325 24.93 -7.98 4.58
C GLU A 325 25.02 -6.94 3.45
N ASP A 326 25.50 -5.74 3.80
CA ASP A 326 25.67 -4.60 2.88
C ASP A 326 24.39 -4.18 2.15
N PHE A 327 23.22 -4.46 2.74
CA PHE A 327 21.93 -4.11 2.15
C PHE A 327 20.96 -3.56 3.17
N ARG A 328 20.43 -2.37 2.86
CA ARG A 328 19.34 -1.74 3.61
C ARG A 328 18.20 -1.41 2.66
N GLN A 329 16.99 -1.86 2.99
CA GLN A 329 15.81 -1.50 2.22
C GLN A 329 15.31 -0.14 2.68
N PHE A 330 15.31 0.85 1.78
CA PHE A 330 14.62 2.12 2.00
C PHE A 330 13.23 2.07 1.40
N LEU A 331 12.28 2.72 2.06
CA LEU A 331 10.90 2.80 1.63
C LEU A 331 10.25 4.09 2.10
N VAL A 332 9.15 4.41 1.47
CA VAL A 332 8.37 5.59 1.74
C VAL A 332 7.00 5.16 2.25
N GLU A 333 6.68 5.58 3.47
CA GLU A 333 5.33 5.50 3.99
C GLU A 333 4.55 6.74 3.53
N VAL A 334 3.38 6.50 2.93
CA VAL A 334 2.48 7.53 2.43
C VAL A 334 1.17 7.46 3.21
N SER A 335 0.69 8.63 3.61
CA SER A 335 -0.57 8.80 4.33
C SER A 335 -1.40 9.89 3.66
N LEU A 336 -2.53 9.51 3.08
CA LEU A 336 -3.38 10.33 2.23
C LEU A 336 -4.74 10.58 2.89
N SER A 337 -5.24 11.81 2.85
CA SER A 337 -6.60 12.11 3.28
C SER A 337 -7.58 11.93 2.13
N PRO A 338 -8.61 11.07 2.23
CA PRO A 338 -9.68 11.02 1.23
C PRO A 338 -10.41 12.36 0.99
N GLN A 339 -10.17 13.35 1.85
CA GLN A 339 -10.73 14.70 1.76
C GLN A 339 -9.86 15.68 0.98
N TYR A 340 -8.63 15.28 0.61
CA TYR A 340 -7.70 16.15 -0.11
C TYR A 340 -8.26 16.63 -1.45
N HIS A 341 -9.11 15.81 -2.07
CA HIS A 341 -9.83 16.14 -3.30
C HIS A 341 -11.27 15.59 -3.25
N ASN A 342 -12.17 16.18 -4.04
CA ASN A 342 -13.60 15.82 -4.07
C ASN A 342 -13.92 14.55 -4.88
N SER A 343 -12.89 13.85 -5.35
CA SER A 343 -12.96 12.64 -6.16
C SER A 343 -11.76 11.76 -5.82
N SER A 344 -11.74 10.53 -6.32
CA SER A 344 -10.55 9.68 -6.33
C SER A 344 -9.32 10.45 -6.84
N TYR A 345 -8.14 10.07 -6.38
CA TYR A 345 -6.87 10.64 -6.84
C TYR A 345 -5.74 9.67 -6.57
N THR A 346 -4.60 9.89 -7.23
CA THR A 346 -3.38 9.11 -6.95
C THR A 346 -2.22 10.04 -6.66
N LEU A 347 -1.50 9.76 -5.57
CA LEU A 347 -0.17 10.30 -5.34
C LEU A 347 0.86 9.39 -6.02
N ASN A 348 1.62 9.92 -6.97
CA ASN A 348 2.76 9.27 -7.58
C ASN A 348 4.05 9.73 -6.88
N LEU A 349 4.96 8.80 -6.63
CA LEU A 349 6.24 9.05 -5.99
C LEU A 349 7.35 8.95 -7.04
N THR A 350 8.24 9.93 -7.06
CA THR A 350 9.42 9.91 -7.90
C THR A 350 10.70 9.93 -7.08
N VAL A 351 11.78 9.42 -7.64
CA VAL A 351 13.12 9.51 -7.06
C VAL A 351 14.12 9.90 -8.15
N GLY A 352 15.03 10.81 -7.85
CA GLY A 352 15.95 11.29 -8.87
C GLY A 352 16.83 12.46 -8.46
N THR A 353 17.66 12.89 -9.40
CA THR A 353 18.42 14.14 -9.29
C THR A 353 17.72 15.25 -10.06
N ASP A 354 18.09 16.51 -9.83
CA ASP A 354 17.37 17.73 -10.22
C ASP A 354 16.88 17.80 -11.69
N ASN A 355 17.41 16.96 -12.60
CA ASN A 355 17.00 16.90 -14.01
C ASN A 355 16.44 15.54 -14.47
N ASN A 356 16.48 14.48 -13.66
CA ASN A 356 16.05 13.12 -14.01
C ASN A 356 15.32 12.48 -12.81
N HIS A 357 14.00 12.42 -12.86
CA HIS A 357 13.15 11.76 -11.87
C HIS A 357 12.50 10.50 -12.45
N LEU A 358 12.56 9.40 -11.70
CA LEU A 358 11.95 8.10 -12.01
C LEU A 358 10.70 7.91 -11.15
N ASP A 359 9.57 7.53 -11.76
CA ASP A 359 8.40 7.08 -11.01
C ASP A 359 8.70 5.73 -10.33
N ILE A 360 8.59 5.65 -9.01
CA ILE A 360 8.92 4.45 -8.23
C ILE A 360 7.75 3.80 -7.51
N GLY A 361 6.61 4.47 -7.44
CA GLY A 361 5.39 3.89 -6.90
C GLY A 361 4.27 4.89 -6.86
N ALA A 362 3.09 4.42 -6.45
CA ALA A 362 1.93 5.27 -6.30
C ALA A 362 1.01 4.76 -5.19
N VAL A 363 0.30 5.67 -4.55
CA VAL A 363 -0.72 5.35 -3.54
C VAL A 363 -2.03 5.98 -4.00
N SER A 364 -3.06 5.15 -4.12
CA SER A 364 -4.33 5.53 -4.72
C SER A 364 -5.42 5.64 -3.66
N VAL A 365 -6.12 6.77 -3.68
CA VAL A 365 -7.38 6.96 -2.96
C VAL A 365 -8.51 6.68 -3.94
N LEU A 366 -9.13 5.51 -3.80
CA LEU A 366 -10.38 5.19 -4.48
C LEU A 366 -11.53 5.66 -3.60
N GLY A 367 -11.95 6.91 -3.82
CA GLY A 367 -12.92 7.61 -2.99
C GLY A 367 -14.28 7.74 -3.67
N ARG A 368 -15.32 7.95 -2.86
CA ARG A 368 -16.60 8.50 -3.36
C ARG A 368 -16.48 10.00 -3.50
N GLY A 369 -17.20 10.58 -4.46
CA GLY A 369 -17.35 12.02 -4.55
C GLY A 369 -17.88 12.64 -3.24
N GLN A 370 -17.48 13.87 -2.91
CA GLN A 370 -17.96 14.56 -1.72
C GLN A 370 -19.45 14.95 -1.85
N SER A 371 -20.36 14.02 -1.55
CA SER A 371 -21.76 14.35 -1.34
C SER A 371 -21.98 14.82 0.11
N ALA A 372 -22.63 15.97 0.25
CA ALA A 372 -22.89 16.59 1.55
C ALA A 372 -23.84 15.74 2.43
N GLY A 373 -24.64 14.85 1.82
CA GLY A 373 -25.59 13.96 2.52
C GLY A 373 -25.09 12.55 2.81
N CYS A 374 -23.89 12.15 2.36
CA CYS A 374 -23.38 10.81 2.65
C CYS A 374 -22.85 10.73 4.09
N GLY A 375 -23.60 10.06 4.97
CA GLY A 375 -23.22 9.82 6.36
C GLY A 375 -21.85 9.14 6.51
N ASN A 376 -21.48 8.26 5.57
CA ASN A 376 -20.16 7.62 5.53
C ASN A 376 -19.05 8.62 5.22
N CYS A 377 -19.23 9.45 4.20
CA CYS A 377 -18.25 10.49 3.89
C CYS A 377 -18.13 11.48 5.06
N GLN A 378 -19.23 11.84 5.72
CA GLN A 378 -19.21 12.68 6.93
C GLN A 378 -18.49 12.01 8.11
N ALA A 379 -18.74 10.73 8.37
CA ALA A 379 -18.12 9.98 9.47
C ALA A 379 -16.61 9.80 9.24
N LYS A 380 -16.19 9.44 8.02
CA LYS A 380 -14.76 9.38 7.66
C LYS A 380 -14.07 10.74 7.80
N ARG A 381 -14.78 11.83 7.48
CA ARG A 381 -14.30 13.20 7.71
C ARG A 381 -14.09 13.48 9.20
N ALA A 382 -15.09 13.17 10.03
CA ALA A 382 -15.04 13.35 11.48
C ALA A 382 -13.97 12.47 12.14
N ALA A 383 -13.76 11.25 11.64
CA ALA A 383 -12.74 10.33 12.11
C ALA A 383 -11.33 10.66 11.58
N ASN A 384 -11.20 11.64 10.67
CA ASN A 384 -9.97 11.98 9.95
C ASN A 384 -9.27 10.74 9.36
N ALA A 385 -10.05 9.78 8.82
CA ALA A 385 -9.53 8.52 8.30
C ALA A 385 -8.53 8.79 7.16
N ARG A 386 -7.42 8.04 7.14
CA ARG A 386 -6.36 8.22 6.14
C ARG A 386 -6.08 6.90 5.44
N VAL A 387 -5.79 7.00 4.15
CA VAL A 387 -5.35 5.91 3.28
C VAL A 387 -3.84 5.79 3.44
N ARG A 388 -3.39 4.62 3.90
CA ARG A 388 -1.98 4.26 4.02
C ARG A 388 -1.50 3.53 2.77
N GLY A 389 -0.28 3.85 2.33
CA GLY A 389 0.46 3.01 1.40
C GLY A 389 1.95 3.00 1.72
N VAL A 390 2.65 1.99 1.22
CA VAL A 390 4.10 1.83 1.36
C VAL A 390 4.70 1.63 -0.02
N ILE A 391 5.74 2.39 -0.34
CA ILE A 391 6.46 2.30 -1.61
C ILE A 391 7.92 1.98 -1.33
N GLN A 392 8.42 0.84 -1.79
CA GLN A 392 9.85 0.53 -1.69
C GLN A 392 10.66 1.39 -2.66
N ILE A 393 11.74 1.98 -2.17
CA ILE A 393 12.71 2.65 -3.04
C ILE A 393 13.59 1.57 -3.67
N PRO A 394 13.67 1.47 -5.01
CA PRO A 394 14.59 0.58 -5.67
C PRO A 394 16.04 0.84 -5.23
N TYR A 395 16.78 -0.21 -4.87
CA TYR A 395 18.19 -0.09 -4.51
C TYR A 395 19.03 0.53 -5.63
N GLU A 396 18.68 0.17 -6.86
CA GLU A 396 19.16 0.79 -8.08
C GLU A 396 19.12 2.33 -8.07
N ALA A 397 17.99 2.91 -7.63
CA ALA A 397 17.84 4.35 -7.56
C ALA A 397 18.71 4.98 -6.48
N ILE A 398 18.94 4.27 -5.37
CA ILE A 398 19.84 4.69 -4.29
C ILE A 398 21.28 4.74 -4.82
N VAL A 399 21.73 3.68 -5.49
CA VAL A 399 23.04 3.62 -6.15
C VAL A 399 23.20 4.75 -7.16
N GLY A 400 22.18 5.00 -7.99
CA GLY A 400 22.22 6.09 -8.98
C GLY A 400 22.32 7.48 -8.36
N ILE A 401 21.60 7.75 -7.26
CA ILE A 401 21.72 9.01 -6.51
C ILE A 401 23.14 9.17 -5.95
N LEU A 402 23.68 8.11 -5.37
CA LEU A 402 25.03 8.13 -4.81
C LEU A 402 26.08 8.39 -5.90
N GLN A 403 26.01 7.69 -7.02
CA GLN A 403 26.92 7.91 -8.15
C GLN A 403 26.84 9.33 -8.72
N ALA A 404 25.66 9.94 -8.70
CA ALA A 404 25.46 11.28 -9.23
C ALA A 404 25.93 12.40 -8.28
N ARG A 405 25.82 12.19 -6.96
CA ARG A 405 26.12 13.22 -5.94
C ARG A 405 27.54 13.13 -5.39
N TYR A 406 28.23 12.01 -5.56
CA TYR A 406 29.55 11.75 -5.00
C TYR A 406 30.54 11.43 -6.14
N THR A 407 31.59 12.26 -6.28
CA THR A 407 32.41 12.45 -7.50
C THR A 407 33.48 11.40 -7.79
N GLU A 408 33.72 10.41 -6.91
CA GLU A 408 34.56 9.26 -7.26
C GLU A 408 33.65 8.10 -7.67
N PRO A 409 33.81 7.52 -8.87
CA PRO A 409 33.07 6.32 -9.24
C PRO A 409 33.39 5.25 -8.19
N PRO A 410 32.39 4.59 -7.56
CA PRO A 410 32.68 3.63 -6.52
C PRO A 410 33.63 2.58 -7.07
N SER A 411 34.80 2.46 -6.47
CA SER A 411 35.63 1.29 -6.61
C SER A 411 34.88 0.10 -5.99
N SER A 412 33.92 -0.48 -6.70
CA SER A 412 33.07 -1.62 -6.29
C SER A 412 32.25 -1.52 -4.98
N GLU A 413 32.64 -0.66 -4.04
CA GLU A 413 32.12 -0.56 -2.67
C GLU A 413 32.06 0.92 -2.25
N VAL A 414 30.93 1.33 -1.68
CA VAL A 414 30.74 2.64 -1.04
C VAL A 414 30.56 2.39 0.45
N GLU A 415 31.39 3.01 1.30
CA GLU A 415 31.27 2.90 2.75
C GLU A 415 30.54 4.12 3.33
N VAL A 416 29.44 3.88 4.06
CA VAL A 416 28.69 4.89 4.83
C VAL A 416 29.14 4.82 6.28
N THR A 417 29.76 5.90 6.78
CA THR A 417 30.30 5.99 8.15
C THR A 417 29.49 6.97 9.02
N ALA A 418 29.72 6.96 10.34
CA ALA A 418 28.94 7.76 11.30
C ALA A 418 29.47 9.19 11.52
N ASP A 419 30.59 9.60 10.89
CA ASP A 419 31.31 10.86 11.21
C ASP A 419 31.72 11.65 9.95
N ASP A 420 31.72 12.98 10.00
CA ASP A 420 31.88 13.88 8.83
C ASP A 420 33.23 14.64 8.82
N THR A 421 33.83 14.69 7.63
CA THR A 421 34.52 15.85 7.03
C THR A 421 34.99 15.54 5.60
N SER A 422 34.97 14.27 5.16
CA SER A 422 35.32 13.89 3.78
C SER A 422 34.63 12.63 3.19
N ALA A 423 33.94 11.80 4.00
CA ALA A 423 33.26 10.57 3.57
C ALA A 423 31.72 10.71 3.52
N LEU A 424 31.02 9.73 2.94
CA LEU A 424 29.54 9.64 2.96
C LEU A 424 29.07 9.27 4.37
N SER A 425 28.28 10.13 5.03
CA SER A 425 27.65 9.82 6.33
C SER A 425 26.19 9.36 6.20
N THR A 426 25.66 8.69 7.22
CA THR A 426 24.24 8.30 7.31
C THR A 426 23.31 9.50 7.17
N GLU A 427 23.57 10.57 7.91
CA GLU A 427 22.76 11.80 7.89
C GLU A 427 22.78 12.43 6.50
N LYS A 428 23.94 12.44 5.84
CA LYS A 428 24.10 12.99 4.49
C LYS A 428 23.34 12.16 3.46
N LEU A 429 23.43 10.83 3.53
CA LEU A 429 22.65 9.92 2.68
C LEU A 429 21.15 10.12 2.88
N VAL A 430 20.68 10.09 4.14
CA VAL A 430 19.26 10.26 4.47
C VAL A 430 18.74 11.60 3.98
N ARG A 431 19.50 12.68 4.20
CA ARG A 431 19.17 14.01 3.69
C ARG A 431 19.10 14.03 2.18
N ASP A 432 20.08 13.44 1.48
CA ASP A 432 20.12 13.42 0.02
C ASP A 432 19.00 12.57 -0.57
N LEU A 433 18.63 11.45 0.05
CA LEU A 433 17.45 10.65 -0.34
C LEU A 433 16.16 11.46 -0.16
N ARG A 434 15.98 12.11 0.99
CA ARG A 434 14.81 13.00 1.23
C ARG A 434 14.76 14.15 0.21
N LEU A 435 15.91 14.69 -0.19
CA LEU A 435 16.01 15.71 -1.24
C LEU A 435 15.85 15.15 -2.65
N SER A 436 15.99 13.86 -2.87
CA SER A 436 15.86 13.21 -4.18
C SER A 436 14.45 12.66 -4.44
N ILE A 437 13.65 12.50 -3.38
CA ILE A 437 12.25 12.11 -3.49
C ILE A 437 11.41 13.30 -3.97
N GLY A 438 10.69 13.13 -5.06
CA GLY A 438 9.66 14.03 -5.56
C GLY A 438 8.29 13.36 -5.47
N SER A 439 7.21 14.12 -5.64
CA SER A 439 5.87 13.55 -5.69
C SER A 439 4.90 14.49 -6.36
N TYR A 440 3.86 13.93 -6.97
CA TYR A 440 2.77 14.67 -7.57
C TYR A 440 1.46 13.91 -7.44
N VAL A 441 0.35 14.65 -7.45
CA VAL A 441 -1.01 14.11 -7.35
C VAL A 441 -1.71 14.27 -8.69
N ASP A 442 -2.18 13.15 -9.23
CA ASP A 442 -3.00 13.11 -10.44
C ASP A 442 -4.46 12.81 -10.11
N LEU A 443 -5.33 13.41 -10.91
CA LEU A 443 -6.76 13.12 -10.91
C LEU A 443 -7.09 12.01 -11.92
N PRO A 444 -8.26 11.36 -11.80
CA PRO A 444 -8.67 10.30 -12.72
C PRO A 444 -8.82 10.76 -14.18
N SER A 445 -8.89 12.07 -14.42
CA SER A 445 -8.84 12.63 -15.77
C SER A 445 -7.44 12.62 -16.42
N GLY A 446 -6.39 12.30 -15.65
CA GLY A 446 -5.00 12.38 -16.08
C GLY A 446 -4.38 13.76 -15.92
N LYS A 447 -5.08 14.70 -15.27
CA LYS A 447 -4.53 16.02 -14.94
C LYS A 447 -3.75 16.00 -13.64
N LEU A 448 -2.62 16.71 -13.67
CA LEU A 448 -1.85 17.08 -12.49
C LEU A 448 -2.65 18.07 -11.63
N HIS A 449 -2.92 17.70 -10.37
CA HIS A 449 -3.59 18.56 -9.40
C HIS A 449 -2.58 19.35 -8.56
N SER A 450 -1.61 18.67 -7.97
CA SER A 450 -0.61 19.28 -7.10
C SER A 450 0.71 18.55 -7.15
N GLU A 451 1.78 19.24 -6.78
CA GLU A 451 3.13 18.70 -6.75
C GLU A 451 3.85 19.07 -5.46
N LEU A 452 4.77 18.22 -5.05
CA LEU A 452 5.65 18.47 -3.92
C LEU A 452 6.80 19.37 -4.40
N SER A 453 6.68 20.66 -4.13
CA SER A 453 7.65 21.68 -4.50
C SER A 453 8.73 21.83 -3.44
N LYS A 454 9.99 21.92 -3.87
CA LYS A 454 11.16 22.14 -3.01
C LYS A 454 11.61 23.58 -3.11
N LYS A 455 11.14 24.45 -2.19
CA LYS A 455 11.64 25.83 -2.12
C LYS A 455 13.00 25.87 -1.42
N VAL A 456 13.98 26.46 -2.09
CA VAL A 456 15.33 26.69 -1.57
C VAL A 456 15.26 27.53 -0.28
N GLY A 457 15.79 27.00 0.83
CA GLY A 457 15.89 27.71 2.11
C GLY A 457 14.89 27.30 3.20
N MET A 458 14.02 26.31 2.97
CA MET A 458 13.16 25.78 4.04
C MET A 458 13.93 24.85 4.98
N SER A 459 13.81 25.09 6.29
CA SER A 459 14.34 24.22 7.35
C SER A 459 13.56 22.90 7.43
N GLU A 460 14.20 21.84 7.95
CA GLU A 460 13.61 20.50 8.14
C GLU A 460 12.30 20.49 8.97
N SER A 461 12.01 21.57 9.69
CA SER A 461 10.81 21.78 10.49
C SER A 461 9.54 22.14 9.69
N GLY A 462 9.63 22.19 8.36
CA GLY A 462 8.64 22.85 7.50
C GLY A 462 7.73 21.92 6.72
N ASN A 463 6.90 21.10 7.37
CA ASN A 463 5.71 20.54 6.72
C ASN A 463 4.46 20.76 7.59
N LYS A 464 4.13 22.03 7.86
CA LYS A 464 2.82 22.42 8.38
C LYS A 464 1.83 22.56 7.21
N GLY A 465 1.56 21.46 6.52
CA GLY A 465 0.40 21.36 5.65
C GLY A 465 -0.87 21.32 6.49
N ASN A 466 -2.01 21.76 5.93
CA ASN A 466 -3.32 21.40 6.47
C ASN A 466 -3.39 19.88 6.66
N ASP A 467 -4.07 19.37 7.70
CA ASP A 467 -4.26 17.94 7.98
C ASP A 467 -4.69 17.15 6.74
N ALA A 468 -5.36 17.77 5.76
CA ALA A 468 -5.75 17.13 4.51
C ALA A 468 -4.57 16.82 3.55
N ALA A 469 -3.43 17.52 3.64
CA ALA A 469 -2.31 17.36 2.71
C ALA A 469 -1.72 15.94 2.75
N PRO A 470 -1.15 15.44 1.64
CA PRO A 470 -0.41 14.19 1.65
C PRO A 470 0.79 14.24 2.58
N SER A 471 1.01 13.18 3.33
CA SER A 471 2.18 13.00 4.19
C SER A 471 3.03 11.86 3.64
N ILE A 472 4.34 12.12 3.58
CA ILE A 472 5.33 11.24 2.97
C ILE A 472 6.51 11.16 3.94
N ARG A 473 6.85 9.95 4.38
CA ARG A 473 7.91 9.70 5.36
C ARG A 473 8.91 8.69 4.82
N LEU A 474 10.20 8.96 4.99
CA LEU A 474 11.26 8.02 4.65
C LEU A 474 11.48 7.07 5.83
N LEU A 475 11.51 5.78 5.52
CA LEU A 475 11.82 4.71 6.45
C LEU A 475 12.92 3.83 5.86
N SER A 476 13.55 3.02 6.70
CA SER A 476 14.38 1.92 6.25
C SER A 476 14.32 0.73 7.18
N CYS A 477 14.45 -0.49 6.65
CA CYS A 477 14.67 -1.74 7.42
C CYS A 477 15.90 -2.54 6.93
N ARG A 478 16.48 -3.34 7.83
CA ARG A 478 17.41 -4.41 7.45
C ARG A 478 16.61 -5.58 6.89
N VAL A 479 17.25 -6.37 6.05
CA VAL A 479 16.62 -7.54 5.43
C VAL A 479 17.36 -8.79 5.88
N HIS A 480 16.61 -9.78 6.37
CA HIS A 480 17.13 -11.13 6.59
C HIS A 480 16.56 -12.06 5.53
N LYS A 481 17.33 -13.11 5.22
CA LYS A 481 16.89 -14.23 4.39
C LYS A 481 16.65 -15.44 5.28
N ILE A 482 15.60 -16.22 4.98
CA ILE A 482 15.33 -17.49 5.67
C ILE A 482 15.66 -18.61 4.70
N ASP A 483 16.73 -19.36 5.00
CA ASP A 483 17.19 -20.43 4.14
C ASP A 483 16.32 -21.68 4.36
N VAL A 484 15.67 -22.15 3.30
CA VAL A 484 14.71 -23.27 3.34
C VAL A 484 15.33 -24.63 2.97
N GLY A 485 16.66 -24.71 2.97
CA GLY A 485 17.48 -25.89 2.68
C GLY A 485 17.95 -26.01 1.22
N ASP A 486 18.70 -27.08 0.91
CA ASP A 486 19.56 -27.24 -0.29
C ASP A 486 18.91 -27.06 -1.67
N LYS A 487 17.58 -26.96 -1.76
CA LYS A 487 16.85 -26.86 -3.04
C LYS A 487 15.88 -25.68 -3.14
N GLY A 488 15.74 -24.87 -2.10
CA GLY A 488 14.80 -23.74 -2.09
C GLY A 488 15.53 -22.40 -2.04
N GLU A 489 15.16 -21.47 -2.92
CA GLU A 489 15.59 -20.08 -2.81
C GLU A 489 14.91 -19.40 -1.60
N PRO A 490 15.65 -18.56 -0.84
CA PRO A 490 15.22 -18.08 0.48
C PRO A 490 14.04 -17.11 0.41
N SER A 491 13.19 -17.08 1.43
CA SER A 491 12.25 -15.98 1.64
C SER A 491 12.93 -14.82 2.37
N PHE A 492 12.29 -13.64 2.37
CA PHE A 492 12.86 -12.41 2.91
C PHE A 492 11.96 -11.80 3.98
N GLY A 493 12.54 -11.35 5.08
CA GLY A 493 11.84 -10.61 6.13
C GLY A 493 12.59 -9.35 6.53
N PHE A 494 11.94 -8.51 7.34
CA PHE A 494 12.39 -7.16 7.66
C PHE A 494 12.51 -6.97 9.17
N HIS A 495 13.52 -6.23 9.60
CA HIS A 495 13.77 -5.89 11.01
C HIS A 495 14.57 -4.57 11.08
N ASP A 496 14.88 -4.05 12.28
CA ASP A 496 15.61 -2.78 12.46
C ASP A 496 14.98 -1.62 11.66
N TRP A 497 13.70 -1.38 11.95
CA TRP A 497 12.93 -0.29 11.34
C TRP A 497 13.41 1.06 11.88
N GLN A 498 13.84 1.93 10.98
CA GLN A 498 14.29 3.28 11.31
C GLN A 498 13.44 4.33 10.59
N ASN A 499 13.08 5.36 11.35
CA ASN A 499 12.30 6.48 10.87
C ASN A 499 13.22 7.67 10.58
N HIS A 500 13.27 8.09 9.31
CA HIS A 500 14.14 9.17 8.83
C HIS A 500 13.41 10.50 8.66
N GLY A 501 12.19 10.60 9.19
CA GLY A 501 11.37 11.80 9.14
C GLY A 501 10.68 12.04 7.80
N SER A 502 10.00 13.18 7.71
CA SER A 502 9.19 13.55 6.54
C SER A 502 10.08 13.97 5.36
N VAL A 503 9.63 13.70 4.13
CA VAL A 503 10.28 14.22 2.92
C VAL A 503 10.21 15.75 2.90
N ILE A 504 11.25 16.39 2.36
CA ILE A 504 11.39 17.86 2.36
C ILE A 504 10.61 18.44 1.18
N GLY A 505 9.66 19.34 1.47
CA GLY A 505 8.93 20.10 0.46
C GLY A 505 7.59 20.61 0.97
N THR A 506 6.91 21.38 0.12
CA THR A 506 5.55 21.89 0.36
C THR A 506 4.66 21.54 -0.82
N TRP A 507 3.42 21.16 -0.52
CA TRP A 507 2.42 20.91 -1.55
C TRP A 507 1.95 22.20 -2.20
N GLU A 508 2.16 22.31 -3.51
CA GLU A 508 1.71 23.43 -4.32
C GLU A 508 0.65 22.95 -5.31
N LYS A 509 -0.46 23.69 -5.42
CA LYS A 509 -1.45 23.45 -6.48
C LYS A 509 -0.82 23.80 -7.82
N SER A 510 -1.03 22.96 -8.82
CA SER A 510 -0.53 23.23 -10.16
C SER A 510 -1.20 24.47 -10.75
N ALA A 511 -0.43 25.32 -11.44
CA ALA A 511 -0.95 26.52 -12.12
C ALA A 511 -1.99 26.20 -13.22
N SER A 512 -2.01 24.96 -13.72
CA SER A 512 -2.98 24.45 -14.70
C SER A 512 -4.21 23.78 -14.05
N GLY A 513 -4.19 23.54 -12.75
CA GLY A 513 -5.21 22.83 -11.97
C GLY A 513 -6.15 23.75 -11.19
N GLY A 514 -6.64 24.82 -11.84
CA GLY A 514 -7.72 25.63 -11.26
C GLY A 514 -9.02 24.84 -11.17
N GLU A 515 -9.57 24.76 -9.95
CA GLU A 515 -10.84 24.10 -9.56
C GLU A 515 -11.94 24.22 -10.62
#